data_AF-A0A674BM99-F1
#
_entry.id   AF-A0A674BM99-F1
#
_cell.length_a   1.000
_cell.length_b   1.000
_cell.length_c   1.000
_cell.angle_alpha   90.00
_cell.angle_beta   90.00
_cell.angle_gamma   90.00
#
_symmetry.space_group_name_H-M   'P 1'
#
loop_
_entity.id
_entity.type
_entity.pdbx_description
1 polymer ?
#
loop_
_entity_poly.entity_id
_entity_poly.type
_entity_poly.pdbx_seq_one_letter_code
_entity_poly.pdbx_strand_id
1 'polypeptide(L)'
;MKILHVEEHGVSLEEVHEVTRFHAKILHPKFSLISVILRLLSLNVDVHCDVVLYMAVKRSTVISRLYLLLRNSSQKEAVQEREKNQVSQGYSELVLSSPNESLKLNSWFALKNPHSTSINPEKIQLLPADTTPSCCKMIMRNTGVDIEMELIGDDERTVWRDMVPIDEYITETHSTSK
;
A
#
# COMPACT_ATOMS: atom_id res chain seq x y z
N MET A 1 8.32 -2.44 -39.88
CA MET A 1 8.65 -3.02 -38.55
C MET A 1 7.33 -3.39 -37.90
N LYS A 2 7.23 -4.54 -37.22
CA LYS A 2 6.02 -4.92 -36.49
C LYS A 2 6.33 -5.02 -35.00
N ILE A 3 5.46 -4.48 -34.16
CA ILE A 3 5.56 -4.62 -32.70
C ILE A 3 4.72 -5.82 -32.31
N LEU A 4 5.32 -6.71 -31.52
CA LEU A 4 4.61 -7.82 -30.90
C LEU A 4 3.94 -7.31 -29.62
N HIS A 5 2.64 -7.49 -29.53
CA HIS A 5 1.86 -7.24 -28.34
C HIS A 5 1.42 -8.58 -27.76
N VAL A 6 1.73 -8.82 -26.48
CA VAL A 6 1.32 -10.03 -25.77
C VAL A 6 0.07 -9.67 -24.97
N GLU A 7 -1.03 -10.34 -25.25
CA GLU A 7 -2.32 -10.16 -24.59
C GLU A 7 -2.64 -11.42 -23.76
N GLU A 8 -3.54 -11.28 -22.79
CA GLU A 8 -3.88 -12.35 -21.84
C GLU A 8 -4.34 -13.66 -22.51
N HIS A 9 -4.82 -13.58 -23.76
CA HIS A 9 -5.31 -14.71 -24.55
C HIS A 9 -4.55 -14.93 -25.87
N GLY A 10 -3.39 -14.30 -26.10
CA GLY A 10 -2.63 -14.50 -27.34
C GLY A 10 -1.55 -13.45 -27.63
N VAL A 11 -1.11 -13.42 -28.90
CA VAL A 11 -0.12 -12.44 -29.40
C VAL A 11 -0.66 -11.77 -30.64
N SER A 12 -0.63 -10.44 -30.66
CA SER A 12 -0.99 -9.63 -31.82
C SER A 12 0.25 -8.91 -32.37
N LEU A 13 0.28 -8.71 -33.69
CA LEU A 13 1.37 -8.00 -34.37
C LEU A 13 0.81 -6.71 -34.96
N GLU A 14 1.33 -5.57 -34.52
CA GLU A 14 0.91 -4.26 -35.01
C GLU A 14 1.95 -3.66 -35.96
N GLU A 15 1.47 -3.10 -37.06
CA GLU A 15 2.33 -2.49 -38.06
C GLU A 15 2.73 -1.07 -37.63
N VAL A 16 4.03 -0.84 -37.55
CA VAL A 16 4.58 0.48 -37.20
C VAL A 16 4.72 1.29 -38.47
N HIS A 17 4.11 2.47 -38.48
CA HIS A 17 4.10 3.35 -39.64
C HIS A 17 5.47 3.97 -39.92
N GLU A 18 6.16 4.42 -38.87
CA GLU A 18 7.49 5.02 -38.99
C GLU A 18 8.35 4.62 -37.80
N VAL A 19 9.62 4.27 -38.04
CA VAL A 19 10.60 4.06 -36.97
C VAL A 19 11.79 4.95 -37.24
N THR A 20 12.08 5.83 -36.29
CA THR A 20 13.31 6.62 -36.21
C THR A 20 14.22 6.05 -35.13
N ARG A 21 15.46 6.52 -35.05
CA ARG A 21 16.44 6.08 -34.03
C ARG A 21 15.98 6.29 -32.57
N PHE A 22 14.96 7.13 -32.33
CA PHE A 22 14.47 7.45 -30.99
C PHE A 22 12.97 7.22 -30.79
N HIS A 23 12.17 7.12 -31.86
CA HIS A 23 10.72 7.04 -31.75
C HIS A 23 10.13 6.14 -32.82
N ALA A 24 9.07 5.41 -32.47
CA ALA A 24 8.19 4.70 -33.39
C ALA A 24 6.84 5.42 -33.44
N LYS A 25 6.31 5.71 -34.64
CA LYS A 25 4.97 6.26 -34.84
C LYS A 25 4.01 5.16 -35.27
N ILE A 26 2.88 5.08 -34.59
CA ILE A 26 1.77 4.16 -34.90
C ILE A 26 0.57 5.04 -35.21
N LEU A 27 0.07 5.02 -36.45
CA LEU A 27 -1.03 5.90 -36.88
C LEU A 27 -2.41 5.40 -36.45
N HIS A 28 -2.58 4.09 -36.30
CA HIS A 28 -3.85 3.46 -35.97
C HIS A 28 -3.67 2.40 -34.88
N PRO A 29 -3.29 2.82 -33.66
CA PRO A 29 -3.13 1.89 -32.55
C PRO A 29 -4.41 1.08 -32.35
N LYS A 30 -4.33 -0.25 -32.43
CA LYS A 30 -5.38 -1.18 -32.01
C LYS A 30 -5.40 -1.42 -30.51
N PHE A 31 -4.63 -0.65 -29.73
CA PHE A 31 -4.72 -0.69 -28.29
C PHE A 31 -6.14 -0.38 -27.85
N SER A 32 -6.66 -1.23 -26.97
CA SER A 32 -7.99 -1.06 -26.43
C SER A 32 -8.06 0.22 -25.61
N LEU A 33 -8.77 1.24 -26.12
CA LEU A 33 -9.14 2.43 -25.32
C LEU A 33 -9.90 2.05 -24.05
N ILE A 34 -10.43 0.83 -23.97
CA ILE A 34 -11.07 0.26 -22.79
C ILE A 34 -10.14 0.36 -21.58
N SER A 35 -8.84 0.11 -21.71
CA SER A 35 -7.91 0.22 -20.57
C SER A 35 -7.81 1.66 -20.05
N VAL A 36 -7.84 2.66 -20.94
CA VAL A 36 -7.83 4.09 -20.58
C VAL A 36 -9.19 4.51 -20.00
N ILE A 37 -10.29 4.05 -20.60
CA ILE A 37 -11.65 4.32 -20.15
C ILE A 37 -11.91 3.68 -18.78
N LEU A 38 -11.48 2.45 -18.55
CA LEU A 38 -11.56 1.78 -17.26
C LEU A 38 -10.75 2.54 -16.21
N ARG A 39 -9.51 2.97 -16.52
CA ARG A 39 -8.74 3.83 -15.60
C ARG A 39 -9.49 5.12 -15.24
N LEU A 40 -10.16 5.75 -16.21
CA LEU A 40 -10.95 6.97 -15.97
C LEU A 40 -12.21 6.69 -15.14
N LEU A 41 -12.89 5.57 -15.38
CA LEU A 41 -14.07 5.14 -14.62
C LEU A 41 -13.71 4.73 -13.18
N SER A 42 -12.50 4.22 -12.94
CA SER A 42 -12.02 3.83 -11.61
C SER A 42 -11.80 4.99 -10.63
N LEU A 43 -11.83 6.26 -11.08
CA LEU A 43 -11.58 7.41 -10.20
C LEU A 43 -12.65 7.66 -9.12
N ASN A 44 -13.86 7.09 -9.25
CA ASN A 44 -14.96 7.26 -8.29
C ASN A 44 -15.59 5.92 -7.90
N VAL A 45 -14.78 4.88 -7.73
CA VAL A 45 -15.27 3.56 -7.30
C VAL A 45 -14.98 3.37 -5.82
N ASP A 46 -16.01 2.95 -5.08
CA ASP A 46 -15.87 2.48 -3.72
C ASP A 46 -15.34 1.04 -3.72
N VAL A 47 -14.27 0.80 -2.97
CA VAL A 47 -13.55 -0.46 -2.93
C VAL A 47 -13.25 -0.88 -1.50
N HIS A 48 -13.24 -2.19 -1.25
CA HIS A 48 -12.76 -2.72 0.02
C HIS A 48 -11.24 -2.92 -0.02
N CYS A 49 -10.58 -2.54 1.06
CA CYS A 49 -9.15 -2.70 1.25
C CYS A 49 -8.84 -3.34 2.59
N ASP A 50 -7.65 -3.89 2.71
CA ASP A 50 -7.07 -4.35 3.97
C ASP A 50 -5.99 -3.36 4.43
N VAL A 51 -5.86 -3.22 5.74
CA VAL A 51 -4.81 -2.43 6.37
C VAL A 51 -3.74 -3.39 6.89
N VAL A 52 -2.52 -3.26 6.38
CA VAL A 52 -1.40 -4.11 6.77
C VAL A 52 -0.33 -3.27 7.43
N LEU A 53 0.17 -3.73 8.57
CA LEU A 53 1.18 -3.06 9.36
C LEU A 53 2.43 -3.93 9.44
N TYR A 54 3.58 -3.39 9.04
CA TYR A 54 4.88 -3.97 9.40
C TYR A 54 5.47 -3.15 10.53
N MET A 55 5.87 -3.81 11.62
CA MET A 55 6.35 -3.13 12.82
C MET A 55 7.62 -3.77 13.39
N ALA A 56 8.53 -2.94 13.89
CA ALA A 56 9.68 -3.36 14.67
C ALA A 56 9.85 -2.50 15.92
N VAL A 57 10.19 -3.16 17.04
CA VAL A 57 10.61 -2.49 18.27
C VAL A 57 12.13 -2.45 18.30
N LYS A 58 12.70 -1.24 18.36
CA LYS A 58 14.14 -0.99 18.43
C LYS A 58 14.46 -0.18 19.67
N ARG A 59 14.95 -0.84 20.72
CA ARG A 59 15.22 -0.22 22.03
C ARG A 59 13.96 0.47 22.56
N SER A 60 14.01 1.80 22.72
CA SER A 60 12.91 2.64 23.19
C SER A 60 12.06 3.25 22.06
N THR A 61 12.16 2.74 20.83
CA THR A 61 11.43 3.26 19.67
C THR A 61 10.64 2.14 18.99
N VAL A 62 9.39 2.43 18.66
CA VAL A 62 8.57 1.62 17.75
C VAL A 62 8.61 2.27 16.38
N ILE A 63 8.92 1.49 15.35
CA ILE A 63 8.88 1.92 13.96
C ILE A 63 7.88 1.05 13.24
N SER A 64 6.88 1.66 12.61
CA SER A 64 5.89 0.93 11.83
C SER A 64 5.74 1.50 10.41
N ARG A 65 5.26 0.65 9.51
CA ARG A 65 5.00 0.92 8.10
C ARG A 65 3.62 0.40 7.78
N LEU A 66 2.69 1.30 7.53
CA LEU A 66 1.29 0.98 7.25
C LEU A 66 1.02 1.09 5.76
N TYR A 67 0.28 0.10 5.25
CA TYR A 67 -0.11 -0.04 3.85
C TYR A 67 -1.63 -0.18 3.72
N LEU A 68 -2.19 0.42 2.68
CA LEU A 68 -3.57 0.19 2.25
C LEU A 68 -3.54 -0.68 0.99
N LEU A 69 -4.12 -1.87 1.06
CA LEU A 69 -4.08 -2.85 -0.02
C LEU A 69 -5.49 -3.14 -0.51
N LEU A 70 -5.75 -3.04 -1.80
CA LEU A 70 -7.01 -3.51 -2.36
C LEU A 70 -7.17 -5.01 -2.13
N ARG A 71 -8.35 -5.44 -1.68
CA ARG A 71 -8.64 -6.86 -1.51
C ARG A 71 -8.53 -7.60 -2.83
N ASN A 72 -8.02 -8.83 -2.78
CA ASN A 72 -7.85 -9.72 -3.95
C ASN A 72 -6.96 -9.12 -5.06
N SER A 73 -6.02 -8.24 -4.71
CA SER A 73 -5.06 -7.66 -5.65
C SER A 73 -3.65 -8.21 -5.44
N SER A 74 -2.80 -8.09 -6.46
CA SER A 74 -1.37 -8.46 -6.42
C SER A 74 -0.52 -7.53 -5.53
N GLN A 75 -1.16 -6.53 -4.89
CA GLN A 75 -0.50 -5.55 -4.04
C GLN A 75 0.10 -6.20 -2.78
N LYS A 76 -0.52 -7.28 -2.27
CA LYS A 76 -0.01 -7.98 -1.08
C LYS A 76 1.34 -8.62 -1.35
N GLU A 77 1.47 -9.34 -2.45
CA GLU A 77 2.73 -9.97 -2.86
C GLU A 77 3.81 -8.91 -3.13
N ALA A 78 3.44 -7.79 -3.75
CA ALA A 78 4.37 -6.68 -3.98
C ALA A 78 4.89 -6.06 -2.67
N VAL A 79 4.04 -5.91 -1.67
CA VAL A 79 4.43 -5.42 -0.34
C VAL A 79 5.28 -6.44 0.41
N GLN A 80 4.95 -7.72 0.35
CA GLN A 80 5.73 -8.78 0.97
C GLN A 80 7.16 -8.84 0.43
N GLU A 81 7.34 -8.76 -0.90
CA GLU A 81 8.68 -8.73 -1.49
C GLU A 81 9.44 -7.44 -1.11
N ARG A 82 8.75 -6.30 -1.02
CA ARG A 82 9.34 -5.02 -0.56
C ARG A 82 9.82 -5.09 0.89
N GLU A 83 9.05 -5.73 1.76
CA GLU A 83 9.30 -5.78 3.21
C GLU A 83 10.22 -6.94 3.62
N LYS A 84 10.53 -7.88 2.73
CA LYS A 84 11.44 -9.03 2.96
C LYS A 84 12.75 -8.68 3.68
N ASN A 85 13.39 -7.59 3.25
CA ASN A 85 14.62 -7.10 3.87
C ASN A 85 14.38 -6.49 5.26
N GLN A 86 13.22 -5.87 5.50
CA GLN A 86 12.85 -5.32 6.80
C GLN A 86 12.47 -6.44 7.78
N VAL A 87 11.79 -7.48 7.31
CA VAL A 87 11.49 -8.68 8.13
C VAL A 87 12.78 -9.31 8.64
N SER A 88 13.78 -9.43 7.77
CA SER A 88 15.13 -9.90 8.16
C SER A 88 15.83 -8.99 9.19
N GLN A 89 15.36 -7.76 9.37
CA GLN A 89 15.84 -6.78 10.35
C GLN A 89 14.94 -6.68 11.60
N GLY A 90 14.04 -7.65 11.80
CA GLY A 90 13.18 -7.76 12.98
C GLY A 90 11.83 -7.06 12.87
N TYR A 91 11.34 -6.77 11.65
CA TYR A 91 9.96 -6.35 11.47
C TYR A 91 9.03 -7.57 11.44
N SER A 92 7.87 -7.44 12.06
CA SER A 92 6.76 -8.40 12.00
C SER A 92 5.59 -7.81 11.24
N GLU A 93 4.95 -8.63 10.41
CA GLU A 93 3.68 -8.30 9.76
C GLU A 93 2.53 -8.52 10.74
N LEU A 94 1.65 -7.54 10.85
CA LEU A 94 0.38 -7.60 11.57
C LEU A 94 -0.73 -7.26 10.59
N VAL A 95 -1.70 -8.15 10.51
CA VAL A 95 -2.93 -7.93 9.74
C VAL A 95 -3.93 -7.31 10.68
N LEU A 96 -4.29 -6.05 10.42
CA LEU A 96 -5.26 -5.32 11.22
C LEU A 96 -6.67 -5.57 10.68
N SER A 97 -7.68 -5.12 11.43
CA SER A 97 -9.04 -5.09 10.93
C SER A 97 -9.11 -4.27 9.64
N SER A 98 -9.92 -4.71 8.68
CA SER A 98 -10.22 -3.89 7.50
C SER A 98 -11.22 -2.78 7.86
N PRO A 99 -11.26 -1.67 7.11
CA PRO A 99 -12.35 -0.70 7.23
C PRO A 99 -13.71 -1.38 7.04
N ASN A 100 -14.67 -1.01 7.90
CA ASN A 100 -16.02 -1.57 7.85
C ASN A 100 -16.75 -1.18 6.55
N GLU A 101 -16.55 0.06 6.12
CA GLU A 101 -17.11 0.59 4.89
C GLU A 101 -16.07 0.57 3.76
N SER A 102 -16.56 0.52 2.53
CA SER A 102 -15.73 0.70 1.34
C SER A 102 -15.16 2.11 1.29
N LEU A 103 -13.91 2.23 0.82
CA LEU A 103 -13.22 3.50 0.65
C LEU A 103 -13.18 3.89 -0.82
N LYS A 104 -13.19 5.20 -1.10
CA LYS A 104 -13.04 5.70 -2.47
C LYS A 104 -11.62 5.50 -2.98
N LEU A 105 -11.51 4.84 -4.13
CA LEU A 105 -10.24 4.69 -4.83
C LEU A 105 -9.63 6.07 -5.17
N ASN A 106 -8.31 6.18 -5.13
CA ASN A 106 -7.54 7.41 -5.33
C ASN A 106 -7.79 8.53 -4.30
N SER A 107 -8.51 8.26 -3.20
CA SER A 107 -8.64 9.23 -2.10
C SER A 107 -7.41 9.22 -1.20
N TRP A 108 -7.16 10.35 -0.53
CA TRP A 108 -6.06 10.48 0.43
C TRP A 108 -6.56 10.24 1.85
N PHE A 109 -5.66 9.66 2.65
CA PHE A 109 -5.92 9.31 4.03
C PHE A 109 -4.73 9.72 4.90
N ALA A 110 -5.00 10.37 6.02
CA ALA A 110 -4.00 10.68 7.04
C ALA A 110 -4.03 9.61 8.14
N LEU A 111 -2.86 9.10 8.52
CA LEU A 111 -2.72 8.28 9.72
C LEU A 111 -2.60 9.20 10.94
N LYS A 112 -3.45 8.99 11.95
CA LYS A 112 -3.33 9.65 13.25
C LYS A 112 -2.98 8.63 14.33
N ASN A 113 -2.07 9.06 15.21
CA ASN A 113 -1.72 8.36 16.44
C ASN A 113 -1.27 9.42 17.46
N PRO A 114 -1.87 9.48 18.66
CA PRO A 114 -1.61 10.54 19.65
C PRO A 114 -0.22 10.48 20.28
N HIS A 115 0.45 9.32 20.19
CA HIS A 115 1.78 9.09 20.76
C HIS A 115 2.88 9.09 19.69
N SER A 116 2.53 9.37 18.43
CA SER A 116 3.48 9.41 17.34
C SER A 116 4.43 10.61 17.50
N THR A 117 5.71 10.34 17.32
CA THR A 117 6.74 11.39 17.21
C THR A 117 6.80 11.91 15.78
N SER A 118 6.53 11.05 14.80
CA SER A 118 6.56 11.39 13.38
C SER A 118 5.75 10.40 12.55
N ILE A 119 5.07 10.90 11.53
CA ILE A 119 4.41 10.13 10.48
C ILE A 119 4.83 10.73 9.14
N ASN A 120 5.32 9.90 8.20
CA ASN A 120 5.78 10.35 6.89
C ASN A 120 5.50 9.30 5.79
N PRO A 121 4.86 9.67 4.67
CA PRO A 121 4.20 10.96 4.44
C PRO A 121 3.00 11.17 5.37
N GLU A 122 2.56 12.42 5.51
CA GLU A 122 1.39 12.79 6.34
C GLU A 122 0.08 12.19 5.80
N LYS A 123 -0.01 12.04 4.48
CA LYS A 123 -1.13 11.40 3.80
C LYS A 123 -0.64 10.34 2.82
N ILE A 124 -1.40 9.26 2.71
CA ILE A 124 -1.22 8.18 1.73
C ILE A 124 -2.48 8.01 0.88
N GLN A 125 -2.32 7.54 -0.34
CA GLN A 125 -3.43 7.36 -1.26
C GLN A 125 -3.81 5.88 -1.38
N LEU A 126 -5.11 5.57 -1.46
CA LEU A 126 -5.58 4.24 -1.83
C LEU A 126 -5.46 4.06 -3.34
N LEU A 127 -4.46 3.32 -3.79
CA LEU A 127 -4.09 3.26 -5.20
C LEU A 127 -4.67 2.02 -5.92
N PRO A 128 -4.86 2.08 -7.26
CA PRO A 128 -5.34 0.96 -8.07
C PRO A 128 -4.48 -0.31 -7.99
N ALA A 129 -5.07 -1.47 -8.26
CA ALA A 129 -4.46 -2.78 -8.07
C ALA A 129 -3.14 -3.00 -8.86
N ASP A 130 -2.98 -2.33 -10.00
CA ASP A 130 -1.80 -2.42 -10.87
C ASP A 130 -0.65 -1.49 -10.44
N THR A 131 -0.77 -0.83 -9.29
CA THR A 131 0.21 0.14 -8.80
C THR A 131 0.89 -0.32 -7.50
N THR A 132 2.10 0.21 -7.26
CA THR A 132 2.79 0.02 -5.98
C THR A 132 1.99 0.70 -4.86
N PRO A 133 1.57 -0.02 -3.80
CA PRO A 133 0.80 0.57 -2.72
C PRO A 133 1.52 1.70 -2.01
N SER A 134 0.74 2.70 -1.59
CA SER A 134 1.23 3.77 -0.72
C SER A 134 1.61 3.21 0.64
N CYS A 135 2.61 3.84 1.27
CA CYS A 135 3.11 3.47 2.58
C CYS A 135 3.34 4.73 3.41
N CYS A 136 2.87 4.73 4.66
CA CYS A 136 3.31 5.70 5.65
C CYS A 136 4.15 5.02 6.72
N LYS A 137 5.27 5.65 7.05
CA LYS A 137 6.13 5.25 8.16
C LYS A 137 5.76 6.07 9.38
N MET A 138 5.42 5.40 10.47
CA MET A 138 5.22 6.01 11.77
C MET A 138 6.37 5.67 12.71
N ILE A 139 6.77 6.64 13.53
CA ILE A 139 7.77 6.49 14.58
C ILE A 139 7.16 7.00 15.87
N MET A 140 7.25 6.20 16.93
CA MET A 140 6.84 6.59 18.28
C MET A 140 7.83 6.06 19.31
N ARG A 141 7.80 6.64 20.52
CA ARG A 141 8.52 6.05 21.65
C ARG A 141 7.81 4.77 22.07
N ASN A 142 8.57 3.74 22.42
CA ASN A 142 8.02 2.57 23.08
C ASN A 142 7.73 2.93 24.54
N THR A 143 6.47 3.24 24.82
CA THR A 143 5.99 3.64 26.14
C THR A 143 5.31 2.49 26.90
N GLY A 144 5.23 1.31 26.30
CA GLY A 144 4.53 0.17 26.90
C GLY A 144 3.03 0.41 27.05
N VAL A 145 2.39 0.92 25.99
CA VAL A 145 0.94 1.17 25.93
C VAL A 145 0.39 0.66 24.61
N ASP A 146 -0.90 0.36 24.54
CA ASP A 146 -1.50 -0.07 23.28
C ASP A 146 -1.33 1.00 22.19
N ILE A 147 -1.13 0.55 20.95
CA ILE A 147 -0.92 1.44 19.81
C ILE A 147 -2.26 1.67 19.13
N GLU A 148 -2.89 2.80 19.42
CA GLU A 148 -4.09 3.26 18.72
C GLU A 148 -3.73 3.86 17.35
N MET A 149 -4.46 3.49 16.31
CA MET A 149 -4.30 4.05 14.97
C MET A 149 -5.65 4.42 14.38
N GLU A 150 -5.70 5.58 13.73
CA GLU A 150 -6.86 6.04 12.99
C GLU A 150 -6.48 6.44 11.58
N LEU A 151 -7.31 6.09 10.60
CA LEU A 151 -7.25 6.64 9.26
C LEU A 151 -8.34 7.69 9.10
N ILE A 152 -7.92 8.88 8.71
CA ILE A 152 -8.79 10.03 8.50
C ILE A 152 -8.90 10.29 7.00
N GLY A 153 -10.12 10.31 6.48
CA GLY A 153 -10.38 10.67 5.09
C GLY A 153 -10.20 12.15 4.82
N ASP A 154 -10.20 12.54 3.55
CA ASP A 154 -10.12 13.96 3.14
C ASP A 154 -11.32 14.80 3.60
N ASP A 155 -12.43 14.18 4.01
CA ASP A 155 -13.57 14.83 4.64
C ASP A 155 -13.42 15.02 6.17
N GLU A 156 -12.22 14.77 6.69
CA GLU A 156 -11.83 14.83 8.11
C GLU A 156 -12.55 13.83 9.01
N ARG A 157 -13.26 12.83 8.44
CA ARG A 157 -13.90 11.77 9.22
C ARG A 157 -12.94 10.61 9.42
N THR A 158 -13.01 10.00 10.61
CA THR A 158 -12.36 8.72 10.87
C THR A 158 -13.07 7.63 10.06
N VAL A 159 -12.36 7.03 9.10
CA VAL A 159 -12.89 5.96 8.24
C VAL A 159 -12.49 4.57 8.74
N TRP A 160 -11.48 4.50 9.60
CA TRP A 160 -11.03 3.27 10.23
C TRP A 160 -10.28 3.60 11.52
N ARG A 161 -10.45 2.74 12.52
CA ARG A 161 -9.71 2.78 13.79
C ARG A 161 -9.39 1.36 14.20
N ASP A 162 -8.19 1.15 14.69
CA ASP A 162 -7.78 -0.11 15.29
C ASP A 162 -6.75 0.10 16.39
N MET A 163 -6.49 -0.95 17.15
CA MET A 163 -5.58 -0.96 18.29
C MET A 163 -4.70 -2.20 18.21
N VAL A 164 -3.38 -2.01 18.33
CA VAL A 164 -2.44 -3.13 18.52
C VAL A 164 -2.12 -3.24 20.01
N PRO A 165 -2.52 -4.33 20.67
CA PRO A 165 -2.21 -4.57 22.07
C PRO A 165 -0.71 -4.62 22.33
N ILE A 166 -0.28 -4.13 23.49
CA ILE A 166 1.12 -4.17 23.94
C ILE A 166 1.74 -5.57 23.84
N ASP A 167 0.99 -6.61 24.19
CA ASP A 167 1.45 -8.00 24.23
C ASP A 167 1.78 -8.56 22.83
N GLU A 168 1.25 -7.94 21.76
CA GLU A 168 1.55 -8.37 20.39
C GLU A 168 2.92 -7.91 19.90
N TYR A 169 3.50 -6.89 20.53
CA TYR A 169 4.74 -6.27 20.03
C TYR A 169 5.84 -6.09 21.07
N ILE A 170 5.53 -6.21 22.36
CA ILE A 170 6.53 -6.37 23.41
C ILE A 170 6.77 -7.85 23.61
N THR A 171 7.87 -8.34 23.04
CA THR A 171 8.42 -9.63 23.46
C THR A 171 9.11 -9.43 24.79
N GLU A 172 8.59 -10.04 25.86
CA GLU A 172 9.28 -10.12 27.14
C GLU A 172 10.67 -10.74 26.89
N THR A 173 11.70 -9.90 26.86
CA THR A 173 13.06 -10.37 27.06
C THR A 173 13.19 -10.63 28.55
N HIS A 174 12.71 -11.79 28.98
CA HIS A 174 13.21 -12.41 30.20
C HIS A 174 14.70 -12.66 30.00
N SER A 175 15.50 -11.63 30.31
CA SER A 175 16.92 -11.76 30.53
C SER A 175 17.08 -12.59 31.80
N THR A 176 17.04 -13.91 31.68
CA THR A 176 17.56 -14.79 32.72
C THR A 176 19.07 -14.64 32.71
N SER A 177 19.55 -13.63 33.44
CA SER A 177 20.90 -13.61 33.97
C SER A 177 20.99 -14.75 35.00
N LYS A 178 21.78 -15.78 34.70
CA LYS A 178 22.45 -16.62 35.69
C LYS A 178 23.92 -16.68 35.36
#